data_AF-A0A938KSE8-F1
#
_entry.id   AF-A0A938KSE8-F1
#
_cell.length_a   1.000
_cell.length_b   1.000
_cell.length_c   1.000
_cell.angle_alpha   90.00
_cell.angle_beta   90.00
_cell.angle_gamma   90.00
#
_symmetry.space_group_name_H-M   'P 1'
#
loop_
_entity.id
_entity.type
_entity.pdbx_description
1 polymer ?
#
loop_
_entity_poly.entity_id
_entity_poly.type
_entity_poly.pdbx_seq_one_letter_code
_entity_poly.pdbx_strand_id
1 'polypeptide(L)'
;MTLTVGALLEQTRDLLELEQLGSADGLSREIPSSDASGPGMVLSGFTERFVYQRIQVLGETEVTYLRSLSTAERARILTLLFGYPIPCVMVTKGLALPDGVESAATAAGVTILRSRLKTLEFYRRIAPFLEQAFAPTTSLHGSLADVYGVGLLFTGASGIGKSECVLDLVERGHRLVADDLVMVRRKGADILLGTGHPMQRHFMEIRGVGLIDVRSIFGIRAVRQQKRIEVVVVLQAWHEGMVAERTGLDMATTEILGVSIPQITVPLNPGKNLTVIAEVIAMNHLMRYAGEDPAQAFNERLKGHLVSKAEVQRYLLDDDE
;
A
#
# COMPACT_ATOMS: atom_id res chain seq x y z
N MET A 1 5.84 -4.39 14.18
CA MET A 1 6.79 -3.48 14.86
C MET A 1 5.98 -2.28 15.32
N THR A 2 6.00 -1.94 16.62
CA THR A 2 5.26 -0.80 17.16
C THR A 2 6.04 0.50 16.91
N LEU A 3 5.36 1.56 16.47
CA LEU A 3 5.97 2.87 16.25
C LEU A 3 6.11 3.59 17.58
N THR A 4 7.32 4.02 17.95
CA THR A 4 7.57 4.84 19.16
C THR A 4 7.67 6.32 18.82
N VAL A 5 7.49 7.18 19.83
CA VAL A 5 7.64 8.65 19.68
C VAL A 5 9.07 9.02 19.25
N GLY A 6 10.08 8.35 19.78
CA GLY A 6 11.48 8.53 19.39
C GLY A 6 11.74 8.14 17.94
N ALA A 7 11.24 6.99 17.50
CA ALA A 7 11.34 6.56 16.11
C ALA A 7 10.62 7.54 15.16
N LEU A 8 9.45 8.05 15.54
CA LEU A 8 8.76 9.09 14.79
C LEU A 8 9.61 10.35 14.69
N LEU A 9 10.16 10.84 15.81
CA LEU A 9 11.00 12.03 15.82
C LEU A 9 12.21 11.86 14.90
N GLU A 10 12.94 10.75 15.00
CA GLU A 10 14.11 10.49 14.16
C GLU A 10 13.76 10.44 12.66
N GLN A 11 12.67 9.75 12.30
CA GLN A 11 12.29 9.55 10.90
C GLN A 11 11.63 10.78 10.26
N THR A 12 11.08 11.69 11.07
CA THR A 12 10.28 12.83 10.57
C THR A 12 10.81 14.19 10.97
N ARG A 13 11.96 14.27 11.69
CA ARG A 13 12.55 15.53 12.19
C ARG A 13 12.60 16.62 11.13
N ASP A 14 13.23 16.33 10.00
CA ASP A 14 13.43 17.32 8.93
C ASP A 14 12.14 17.57 8.15
N LEU A 15 11.35 16.52 7.90
CA LEU A 15 10.08 16.60 7.19
C LEU A 15 9.07 17.52 7.92
N LEU A 16 9.03 17.41 9.24
CA LEU A 16 8.07 18.10 10.11
C LEU A 16 8.68 19.30 10.85
N GLU A 17 9.96 19.62 10.62
CA GLU A 17 10.71 20.70 11.30
C GLU A 17 10.59 20.60 12.84
N LEU A 18 10.82 19.39 13.36
CA LEU A 18 10.60 19.06 14.77
C LEU A 18 11.79 19.41 15.67
N GLU A 19 11.48 20.03 16.79
CA GLU A 19 12.34 20.17 17.94
C GLU A 19 11.65 19.58 19.18
N GLN A 20 12.43 19.01 20.08
CA GLN A 20 11.91 18.47 21.33
C GLN A 20 11.86 19.58 22.39
N LEU A 21 10.75 19.63 23.14
CA LEU A 21 10.59 20.49 24.31
C LEU A 21 10.50 19.63 25.58
N GLY A 22 11.14 20.09 26.65
CA GLY A 22 11.13 19.40 27.94
C GLY A 22 11.83 18.04 27.91
N SER A 23 11.31 17.09 28.70
CA SER A 23 11.97 15.80 28.93
C SER A 23 11.89 14.82 27.75
N ALA A 24 12.96 14.02 27.61
CA ALA A 24 13.07 12.92 26.67
C ALA A 24 12.42 11.62 27.17
N ASP A 25 11.92 11.60 28.40
CA ASP A 25 11.41 10.37 29.05
C ASP A 25 10.25 9.72 28.29
N GLY A 26 9.48 10.51 27.54
CA GLY A 26 8.35 10.04 26.74
C GLY A 26 8.70 9.51 25.35
N LEU A 27 9.97 9.55 24.92
CA LEU A 27 10.37 9.09 23.58
C LEU A 27 10.17 7.57 23.39
N SER A 28 10.19 6.79 24.47
CA SER A 28 9.96 5.35 24.43
C SER A 28 8.49 4.96 24.33
N ARG A 29 7.55 5.90 24.50
CA ARG A 29 6.11 5.64 24.43
C ARG A 29 5.72 5.16 23.04
N GLU A 30 4.83 4.16 23.00
CA GLU A 30 4.27 3.65 21.76
C GLU A 30 3.15 4.57 21.26
N ILE A 31 3.07 4.71 19.94
CA ILE A 31 1.97 5.35 19.23
C ILE A 31 1.07 4.20 18.77
N PRO A 32 -0.16 4.06 19.30
CA PRO A 32 -1.06 2.97 18.95
C PRO A 32 -2.00 3.29 17.77
N SER A 33 -2.02 4.53 17.29
CA SER A 33 -2.97 5.00 16.28
C SER A 33 -2.27 5.64 15.07
N SER A 34 -2.85 5.44 13.89
CA SER A 34 -2.41 6.04 12.63
C SER A 34 -2.82 7.51 12.45
N ASP A 35 -3.51 8.10 13.42
CA ASP A 35 -4.07 9.45 13.31
C ASP A 35 -3.47 10.41 14.34
N ALA A 36 -3.48 11.68 13.99
CA ALA A 36 -3.25 12.80 14.90
C ALA A 36 -4.55 13.61 15.03
N SER A 37 -4.77 14.24 16.19
CA SER A 37 -5.97 15.05 16.45
C SER A 37 -5.71 16.14 17.47
N GLY A 38 -6.48 17.24 17.40
CA GLY A 38 -6.45 18.28 18.42
C GLY A 38 -7.38 17.98 19.61
N PRO A 39 -6.97 18.26 20.86
CA PRO A 39 -7.78 17.99 22.05
C PRO A 39 -8.80 19.11 22.37
N GLY A 40 -9.28 19.87 21.39
CA GLY A 40 -10.08 21.09 21.62
C GLY A 40 -11.27 20.93 22.58
N MET A 41 -12.11 19.89 22.39
CA MET A 41 -13.24 19.61 23.29
C MET A 41 -12.83 19.15 24.70
N VAL A 42 -11.68 18.46 24.79
CA VAL A 42 -11.12 18.01 26.08
C VAL A 42 -10.64 19.20 26.88
N LEU A 43 -10.05 20.20 26.22
CA LEU A 43 -9.65 21.44 26.87
C LEU A 43 -10.85 22.19 27.46
N SER A 44 -12.04 22.10 26.85
CA SER A 44 -13.28 22.62 27.45
C SER A 44 -13.91 21.72 28.52
N GLY A 45 -13.34 20.54 28.79
CA GLY A 45 -13.78 19.60 29.82
C GLY A 45 -14.67 18.44 29.34
N PHE A 46 -14.90 18.29 28.04
CA PHE A 46 -15.68 17.17 27.49
C PHE A 46 -14.76 16.00 27.10
N THR A 47 -14.84 14.88 27.82
CA THR A 47 -13.92 13.74 27.67
C THR A 47 -14.55 12.43 27.19
N GLU A 48 -15.89 12.35 27.05
CA GLU A 48 -16.59 11.09 26.74
C GLU A 48 -16.08 10.39 25.47
N ARG A 49 -15.64 11.17 24.47
CA ARG A 49 -15.10 10.65 23.19
C ARG A 49 -13.63 11.03 22.99
N PHE A 50 -12.87 11.14 24.07
CA PHE A 50 -11.46 11.52 23.94
C PHE A 50 -10.63 10.39 23.30
N VAL A 51 -10.13 10.65 22.09
CA VAL A 51 -9.21 9.78 21.34
C VAL A 51 -7.75 9.94 21.82
N TYR A 52 -7.50 9.71 23.12
CA TYR A 52 -6.19 9.92 23.75
C TYR A 52 -5.06 9.07 23.16
N GLN A 53 -5.40 7.96 22.51
CA GLN A 53 -4.46 7.07 21.80
C GLN A 53 -3.79 7.72 20.59
N ARG A 54 -4.33 8.84 20.09
CA ARG A 54 -3.77 9.62 18.97
C ARG A 54 -2.69 10.57 19.45
N ILE A 55 -1.84 10.98 18.52
CA ILE A 55 -0.94 12.12 18.73
C ILE A 55 -1.80 13.37 18.94
N GLN A 56 -1.57 14.09 20.04
CA GLN A 56 -2.37 15.28 20.38
C GLN A 56 -1.73 16.54 19.83
N VAL A 57 -2.43 17.26 18.95
CA VAL A 57 -1.90 18.44 18.26
C VAL A 57 -2.46 19.72 18.89
N LEU A 58 -1.58 20.55 19.42
CA LEU A 58 -1.89 21.90 19.88
C LEU A 58 -1.59 22.89 18.77
N GLY A 59 -2.66 23.43 18.19
CA GLY A 59 -2.61 24.55 17.26
C GLY A 59 -2.79 25.89 17.97
N GLU A 60 -3.03 26.91 17.16
CA GLU A 60 -3.26 28.27 17.66
C GLU A 60 -4.54 28.36 18.50
N THR A 61 -5.59 27.64 18.13
CA THR A 61 -6.85 27.59 18.88
C THR A 61 -6.64 27.01 20.28
N GLU A 62 -6.00 25.85 20.39
CA GLU A 62 -5.74 25.18 21.66
C GLU A 62 -4.81 26.00 22.56
N VAL A 63 -3.72 26.53 21.99
CA VAL A 63 -2.75 27.34 22.75
C VAL A 63 -3.38 28.65 23.20
N THR A 64 -4.16 29.33 22.36
CA THR A 64 -4.83 30.59 22.73
C THR A 64 -5.88 30.36 23.81
N TYR A 65 -6.65 29.27 23.71
CA TYR A 65 -7.59 28.89 24.75
C TYR A 65 -6.88 28.66 26.09
N LEU A 66 -5.78 27.89 26.10
CA LEU A 66 -4.98 27.67 27.31
C LEU A 66 -4.38 28.97 27.89
N ARG A 67 -4.09 29.97 27.05
CA ARG A 67 -3.63 31.30 27.51
C ARG A 67 -4.74 32.15 28.13
N SER A 68 -6.00 31.97 27.69
CA SER A 68 -7.13 32.74 28.22
C SER A 68 -7.60 32.29 29.61
N LEU A 69 -7.18 31.11 30.06
CA LEU A 69 -7.58 30.54 31.34
C LEU A 69 -6.77 31.13 32.50
N SER A 70 -7.38 31.17 33.69
CA SER A 70 -6.62 31.41 34.92
C SER A 70 -5.63 30.28 35.20
N THR A 71 -4.60 30.55 36.00
CA THR A 71 -3.60 29.54 36.39
C THR A 71 -4.23 28.29 37.01
N ALA A 72 -5.26 28.45 37.83
CA ALA A 72 -5.96 27.35 38.50
C ALA A 72 -6.77 26.50 37.50
N GLU A 73 -7.52 27.14 36.60
CA GLU A 73 -8.29 26.43 35.57
C GLU A 73 -7.40 25.69 34.59
N ARG A 74 -6.32 26.35 34.14
CA ARG A 74 -5.32 25.74 33.27
C ARG A 74 -4.69 24.52 33.93
N ALA A 75 -4.27 24.62 35.19
CA ALA A 75 -3.72 23.47 35.92
C ALA A 75 -4.71 22.31 35.99
N ARG A 76 -5.99 22.58 36.29
CA ARG A 76 -7.04 21.55 36.32
C ARG A 76 -7.22 20.85 34.97
N ILE A 77 -7.23 21.61 33.87
CA ILE A 77 -7.37 21.07 32.51
C ILE A 77 -6.14 20.27 32.09
N LEU A 78 -4.93 20.72 32.43
CA LEU A 78 -3.70 19.98 32.13
C LEU A 78 -3.64 18.67 32.91
N THR A 79 -4.04 18.64 34.18
CA THR A 79 -4.18 17.40 34.95
C THR A 79 -5.20 16.45 34.31
N LEU A 80 -6.31 16.97 33.80
CA LEU A 80 -7.30 16.17 33.07
C LEU A 80 -6.70 15.58 31.78
N LEU A 81 -6.05 16.41 30.95
CA LEU A 81 -5.47 15.99 29.67
C LEU A 81 -4.37 14.94 29.87
N PHE A 82 -3.38 15.24 30.71
CA PHE A 82 -2.23 14.37 30.97
C PHE A 82 -2.53 13.22 31.94
N GLY A 83 -3.73 13.17 32.52
CA GLY A 83 -4.23 12.00 33.23
C GLY A 83 -4.51 10.80 32.31
N TYR A 84 -4.68 11.03 31.01
CA TYR A 84 -4.78 9.98 30.01
C TYR A 84 -3.40 9.56 29.50
N PRO A 85 -3.21 8.28 29.10
CA PRO A 85 -1.94 7.79 28.59
C PRO A 85 -1.71 8.22 27.13
N ILE A 86 -1.61 9.52 26.88
CA ILE A 86 -1.34 10.11 25.57
C ILE A 86 0.06 9.70 25.09
N PRO A 87 0.26 9.35 23.80
CA PRO A 87 1.59 9.01 23.29
C PRO A 87 2.56 10.20 23.33
N CYS A 88 2.19 11.31 22.71
CA CYS A 88 2.94 12.57 22.70
C CYS A 88 2.04 13.76 22.36
N VAL A 89 2.57 14.96 22.62
CA VAL A 89 1.94 16.22 22.24
C VAL A 89 2.77 16.91 21.16
N MET A 90 2.11 17.36 20.10
CA MET A 90 2.69 18.11 18.99
C MET A 90 2.23 19.56 19.06
N VAL A 91 3.14 20.51 19.05
CA VAL A 91 2.83 21.95 19.02
C VAL A 91 3.17 22.49 17.65
N THR A 92 2.23 23.12 16.96
CA THR A 92 2.45 23.63 15.59
C THR A 92 2.78 25.13 15.59
N LYS A 93 3.17 25.68 14.43
CA LYS A 93 3.48 27.09 14.18
C LYS A 93 4.61 27.67 15.06
N GLY A 94 5.46 26.82 15.64
CA GLY A 94 6.50 27.27 16.56
C GLY A 94 5.97 27.98 17.80
N LEU A 95 4.72 27.70 18.21
CA LEU A 95 4.06 28.40 19.31
C LEU A 95 4.81 28.17 20.62
N ALA A 96 5.00 29.25 21.39
CA ALA A 96 5.41 29.15 22.78
C ALA A 96 4.23 28.63 23.62
N LEU A 97 4.51 27.65 24.48
CA LEU A 97 3.49 27.08 25.34
C LEU A 97 3.23 27.98 26.56
N PRO A 98 1.99 28.00 27.07
CA PRO A 98 1.67 28.66 28.34
C PRO A 98 2.35 27.96 29.52
N ASP A 99 2.57 28.69 30.62
CA ASP A 99 3.23 28.13 31.80
C ASP A 99 2.49 26.91 32.35
N GLY A 100 3.25 25.92 32.80
CA GLY A 100 2.74 24.69 33.38
C GLY A 100 2.45 23.57 32.38
N VAL A 101 2.34 23.83 31.07
CA VAL A 101 2.13 22.77 30.07
C VAL A 101 3.33 21.82 30.02
N GLU A 102 4.56 22.35 29.90
CA GLU A 102 5.77 21.54 29.84
C GLU A 102 6.02 20.76 31.13
N SER A 103 5.76 21.38 32.28
CA SER A 103 5.89 20.74 33.59
C SER A 103 4.86 19.62 33.79
N ALA A 104 3.60 19.84 33.38
CA ALA A 104 2.54 18.82 33.46
C ALA A 104 2.82 17.63 32.54
N ALA A 105 3.27 17.89 31.30
CA ALA A 105 3.66 16.84 30.37
C ALA A 105 4.84 16.02 30.90
N THR A 106 5.87 16.69 31.42
CA THR A 106 7.04 16.04 32.02
C THR A 106 6.65 15.16 33.21
N ALA A 107 5.78 15.65 34.10
CA ALA A 107 5.29 14.88 35.25
C ALA A 107 4.50 13.63 34.85
N ALA A 108 3.84 13.66 33.68
CA ALA A 108 3.13 12.51 33.12
C ALA A 108 4.00 11.62 32.20
N GLY A 109 5.29 11.95 32.04
CA GLY A 109 6.20 11.25 31.14
C GLY A 109 5.83 11.39 29.66
N VAL A 110 5.12 12.46 29.28
CA VAL A 110 4.70 12.73 27.90
C VAL A 110 5.67 13.73 27.27
N THR A 111 6.29 13.36 26.15
CA THR A 111 7.17 14.26 25.40
C THR A 111 6.37 15.23 24.55
N ILE A 112 6.81 16.50 24.55
CA ILE A 112 6.29 17.55 23.68
C ILE A 112 7.27 17.75 22.52
N LEU A 113 6.75 17.73 21.30
CA LEU A 113 7.50 18.05 20.09
C LEU A 113 6.90 19.30 19.46
N ARG A 114 7.74 20.27 19.11
CA ARG A 114 7.33 21.51 18.45
C ARG A 114 7.73 21.48 16.99
N SER A 115 6.78 21.79 16.12
CA SER A 115 6.95 21.96 14.69
C SER A 115 6.80 23.44 14.34
N ARG A 116 7.66 23.94 13.44
CA ARG A 116 7.54 25.28 12.87
C ARG A 116 6.44 25.38 11.80
N LEU A 117 5.92 24.24 11.33
CA LEU A 117 4.90 24.19 10.28
C LEU A 117 3.55 24.71 10.75
N LYS A 118 2.77 25.27 9.81
CA LYS A 118 1.35 25.57 10.04
C LYS A 118 0.57 24.28 10.31
N THR A 119 -0.47 24.35 11.14
CA THR A 119 -1.24 23.17 11.59
C THR A 119 -1.75 22.30 10.44
N LEU A 120 -2.32 22.90 9.39
CA LEU A 120 -2.77 22.16 8.20
C LEU A 120 -1.61 21.46 7.46
N GLU A 121 -0.47 22.16 7.35
CA GLU A 121 0.71 21.63 6.70
C GLU A 121 1.32 20.45 7.48
N PHE A 122 1.34 20.57 8.80
CA PHE A 122 1.73 19.50 9.71
C PHE A 122 0.88 18.25 9.48
N TYR A 123 -0.45 18.38 9.52
CA TYR A 123 -1.36 17.25 9.25
C TYR A 123 -1.12 16.62 7.88
N ARG A 124 -0.95 17.44 6.84
CA ARG A 124 -0.70 16.98 5.47
C ARG A 124 0.60 16.16 5.34
N ARG A 125 1.63 16.48 6.14
CA ARG A 125 2.93 15.80 6.09
C ARG A 125 3.01 14.58 7.02
N ILE A 126 2.36 14.62 8.19
CA ILE A 126 2.40 13.51 9.15
C ILE A 126 1.47 12.36 8.76
N ALA A 127 0.31 12.66 8.15
CA ALA A 127 -0.68 11.64 7.81
C ALA A 127 -0.11 10.55 6.88
N PRO A 128 0.59 10.86 5.76
CA PRO A 128 1.18 9.82 4.92
C PRO A 128 2.22 8.95 5.65
N PHE A 129 2.97 9.53 6.59
CA PHE A 129 3.94 8.80 7.40
C PHE A 129 3.25 7.80 8.33
N LEU A 130 2.23 8.25 9.06
CA LEU A 130 1.46 7.38 9.95
C LEU A 130 0.71 6.31 9.15
N GLU A 131 0.03 6.68 8.05
CA GLU A 131 -0.61 5.71 7.16
C GLU A 131 0.37 4.63 6.68
N GLN A 132 1.61 5.02 6.34
CA GLN A 132 2.63 4.06 5.93
C GLN A 132 3.11 3.19 7.08
N ALA A 133 3.32 3.75 8.27
CA ALA A 133 3.81 3.04 9.45
C ALA A 133 2.80 2.00 9.97
N PHE A 134 1.50 2.29 9.85
CA PHE A 134 0.40 1.41 10.30
C PHE A 134 -0.26 0.63 9.16
N ALA A 135 0.25 0.76 7.93
CA ALA A 135 -0.30 0.04 6.78
C ALA A 135 -0.24 -1.48 7.00
N PRO A 136 -1.33 -2.23 6.75
CA PRO A 136 -1.31 -3.68 6.79
C PRO A 136 -0.26 -4.25 5.83
N THR A 137 0.49 -5.25 6.29
CA THR A 137 1.54 -5.92 5.51
C THR A 137 1.41 -7.44 5.57
N THR A 138 1.80 -8.11 4.50
CA THR A 138 1.99 -9.56 4.45
C THR A 138 3.20 -9.90 3.57
N SER A 139 3.65 -11.14 3.57
CA SER A 139 4.68 -11.63 2.64
C SER A 139 4.12 -12.79 1.83
N LEU A 140 4.36 -12.78 0.52
CA LEU A 140 3.91 -13.81 -0.40
C LEU A 140 5.11 -14.44 -1.09
N HIS A 141 5.09 -15.77 -1.25
CA HIS A 141 6.08 -16.45 -2.08
C HIS A 141 5.71 -16.29 -3.56
N GLY A 142 6.65 -15.81 -4.36
CA GLY A 142 6.42 -15.47 -5.76
C GLY A 142 7.43 -14.47 -6.30
N SER A 143 7.25 -14.08 -7.55
CA SER A 143 8.10 -13.11 -8.24
C SER A 143 7.22 -11.96 -8.74
N LEU A 144 7.65 -10.72 -8.55
CA LEU A 144 6.93 -9.52 -8.99
C LEU A 144 7.73 -8.79 -10.06
N ALA A 145 7.08 -8.53 -11.20
CA ALA A 145 7.69 -7.81 -12.32
C ALA A 145 6.80 -6.64 -12.79
N ASP A 146 7.45 -5.58 -13.29
CA ASP A 146 6.83 -4.43 -13.96
C ASP A 146 6.89 -4.66 -15.48
N VAL A 147 5.77 -5.11 -16.06
CA VAL A 147 5.64 -5.47 -17.48
C VAL A 147 4.77 -4.42 -18.17
N TYR A 148 5.35 -3.65 -19.09
CA TYR A 148 4.69 -2.49 -19.73
C TYR A 148 4.01 -1.50 -18.77
N GLY A 149 4.48 -1.40 -17.52
CA GLY A 149 3.84 -0.56 -16.52
C GLY A 149 2.73 -1.24 -15.73
N VAL A 150 2.52 -2.55 -15.88
CA VAL A 150 1.60 -3.37 -15.07
C VAL A 150 2.41 -4.28 -14.16
N GLY A 151 2.08 -4.31 -12.86
CA GLY A 151 2.69 -5.20 -11.89
C GLY A 151 2.06 -6.58 -11.90
N LEU A 152 2.81 -7.55 -12.40
CA LEU A 152 2.41 -8.95 -12.44
C LEU A 152 3.08 -9.70 -11.29
N LEU A 153 2.26 -10.24 -10.37
CA LEU A 153 2.72 -11.14 -9.31
C LEU A 153 2.59 -12.59 -9.76
N PHE A 154 3.71 -13.22 -10.08
CA PHE A 154 3.79 -14.63 -10.44
C PHE A 154 3.82 -15.49 -9.20
N THR A 155 2.86 -16.41 -9.09
CA THR A 155 2.77 -17.41 -8.02
C THR A 155 2.72 -18.81 -8.62
N GLY A 156 2.94 -19.84 -7.80
CA GLY A 156 2.99 -21.23 -8.24
C GLY A 156 4.03 -22.05 -7.49
N ALA A 157 4.09 -23.34 -7.76
CA ALA A 157 4.98 -24.28 -7.08
C ALA A 157 6.47 -23.87 -7.18
N SER A 158 7.30 -24.34 -6.26
CA SER A 158 8.76 -24.11 -6.34
C SER A 158 9.33 -24.80 -7.57
N GLY A 159 10.23 -24.12 -8.29
CA GLY A 159 10.85 -24.65 -9.52
C GLY A 159 9.93 -24.72 -10.74
N ILE A 160 8.75 -24.10 -10.69
CA ILE A 160 7.81 -24.08 -11.82
C ILE A 160 8.22 -23.13 -12.97
N GLY A 161 9.26 -22.30 -12.78
CA GLY A 161 9.74 -21.35 -13.79
C GLY A 161 9.42 -19.87 -13.52
N LYS A 162 9.11 -19.49 -12.27
CA LYS A 162 8.78 -18.09 -11.91
C LYS A 162 9.97 -17.15 -12.16
N SER A 163 11.12 -17.48 -11.59
CA SER A 163 12.34 -16.68 -11.67
C SER A 163 12.86 -16.62 -13.11
N GLU A 164 12.85 -17.74 -13.82
CA GLU A 164 13.24 -17.83 -15.24
C GLU A 164 12.36 -16.96 -16.14
N CYS A 165 11.04 -16.99 -15.94
CA CYS A 165 10.12 -16.10 -16.67
C CYS A 165 10.41 -14.62 -16.40
N VAL A 166 10.68 -14.25 -15.14
CA VAL A 166 10.99 -12.86 -14.81
C VAL A 166 12.34 -12.44 -15.39
N LEU A 167 13.31 -13.34 -15.44
CA LEU A 167 14.60 -13.09 -16.08
C LEU A 167 14.45 -12.84 -17.59
N ASP A 168 13.67 -13.67 -18.28
CA ASP A 168 13.36 -13.47 -19.70
C ASP A 168 12.63 -12.14 -19.96
N LEU A 169 11.71 -11.75 -19.06
CA LEU A 169 11.04 -10.46 -19.12
C LEU A 169 12.05 -9.30 -18.97
N VAL A 170 13.01 -9.44 -18.05
CA VAL A 170 14.07 -8.44 -17.86
C VAL A 170 14.95 -8.31 -19.10
N GLU A 171 15.33 -9.41 -19.74
CA GLU A 171 16.09 -9.39 -20.98
C GLU A 171 15.35 -8.62 -22.08
N ARG A 172 14.01 -8.72 -22.11
CA ARG A 172 13.11 -7.98 -23.01
C ARG A 172 12.84 -6.52 -22.62
N GLY A 173 13.46 -6.03 -21.55
CA GLY A 173 13.38 -4.62 -21.13
C GLY A 173 12.34 -4.32 -20.06
N HIS A 174 11.68 -5.34 -19.50
CA HIS A 174 10.83 -5.21 -18.32
C HIS A 174 11.68 -5.13 -17.05
N ARG A 175 11.05 -4.98 -15.88
CA ARG A 175 11.78 -4.75 -14.63
C ARG A 175 11.43 -5.74 -13.53
N LEU A 176 12.46 -6.31 -12.91
CA LEU A 176 12.33 -7.07 -11.67
C LEU A 176 11.98 -6.13 -10.51
N VAL A 177 10.98 -6.49 -9.72
CA VAL A 177 10.65 -5.80 -8.47
C VAL A 177 11.09 -6.64 -7.26
N ALA A 178 10.79 -7.93 -7.30
CA ALA A 178 11.11 -8.90 -6.26
C ALA A 178 11.13 -10.31 -6.86
N ASP A 179 11.97 -11.19 -6.32
CA ASP A 179 11.97 -12.62 -6.63
C ASP A 179 11.92 -13.42 -5.32
N ASP A 180 11.35 -14.62 -5.37
CA ASP A 180 11.12 -15.54 -4.24
C ASP A 180 10.17 -15.03 -3.14
N LEU A 181 10.46 -13.90 -2.50
CA LEU A 181 9.66 -13.32 -1.42
C LEU A 181 9.25 -11.87 -1.73
N VAL A 182 7.94 -11.66 -1.89
CA VAL A 182 7.34 -10.36 -2.12
C VAL A 182 6.70 -9.85 -0.84
N MET A 183 7.25 -8.77 -0.28
CA MET A 183 6.62 -8.04 0.82
C MET A 183 5.52 -7.14 0.25
N VAL A 184 4.28 -7.39 0.67
CA VAL A 184 3.09 -6.67 0.21
C VAL A 184 2.59 -5.76 1.32
N ARG A 185 2.26 -4.52 0.95
CA ARG A 185 1.67 -3.53 1.85
C ARG A 185 0.44 -2.90 1.22
N ARG A 186 -0.63 -2.76 1.99
CA ARG A 186 -1.83 -2.03 1.54
C ARG A 186 -1.68 -0.54 1.77
N LYS A 187 -1.90 0.27 0.74
CA LYS A 187 -1.97 1.73 0.80
C LYS A 187 -3.40 2.17 0.48
N GLY A 188 -4.00 2.97 1.37
CA GLY A 188 -5.41 3.33 1.24
C GLY A 188 -6.33 2.12 1.32
N ALA A 189 -7.41 2.15 0.54
CA ALA A 189 -8.43 1.10 0.54
C ALA A 189 -8.13 -0.04 -0.46
N ASP A 190 -7.52 0.26 -1.60
CA ASP A 190 -7.54 -0.62 -2.79
C ASP A 190 -6.18 -0.79 -3.49
N ILE A 191 -5.10 -0.20 -2.96
CA ILE A 191 -3.77 -0.28 -3.59
C ILE A 191 -2.90 -1.24 -2.80
N LEU A 192 -2.42 -2.29 -3.46
CA LEU A 192 -1.38 -3.17 -2.94
C LEU A 192 -0.04 -2.81 -3.57
N LEU A 193 0.95 -2.50 -2.76
CA LEU A 193 2.32 -2.26 -3.19
C LEU A 193 3.18 -3.47 -2.82
N GLY A 194 3.85 -4.06 -3.81
CA GLY A 194 4.84 -5.10 -3.61
C GLY A 194 6.27 -4.56 -3.68
N THR A 195 7.14 -5.14 -2.85
CA THR A 195 8.57 -4.81 -2.73
C THR A 195 9.38 -6.08 -2.46
N GLY A 196 10.64 -6.11 -2.88
CA GLY A 196 11.56 -7.20 -2.54
C GLY A 196 12.11 -7.06 -1.12
N HIS A 197 12.47 -8.19 -0.49
CA HIS A 197 13.07 -8.18 0.84
C HIS A 197 14.37 -7.35 0.87
N PRO A 198 14.66 -6.53 1.90
CA PRO A 198 15.80 -5.58 1.89
C PRO A 198 17.17 -6.22 1.76
N MET A 199 17.30 -7.52 2.08
CA MET A 199 18.52 -8.31 1.87
C MET A 199 18.60 -8.93 0.47
N GLN A 200 17.49 -9.37 -0.10
CA GLN A 200 17.46 -10.00 -1.43
C GLN A 200 17.46 -8.94 -2.54
N ARG A 201 16.76 -7.80 -2.40
CA ARG A 201 16.70 -6.67 -3.34
C ARG A 201 16.63 -7.05 -4.82
N HIS A 202 17.79 -7.14 -5.47
CA HIS A 202 17.97 -7.35 -6.92
C HIS A 202 18.64 -8.69 -7.23
N PHE A 203 18.87 -9.49 -6.19
CA PHE A 203 19.39 -10.83 -6.32
C PHE A 203 18.27 -11.80 -6.70
N MET A 204 18.62 -12.76 -7.54
CA MET A 204 17.75 -13.82 -8.03
C MET A 204 18.53 -15.13 -8.00
N GLU A 205 17.91 -16.21 -7.56
CA GLU A 205 18.50 -17.55 -7.63
C GLU A 205 18.02 -18.24 -8.92
N ILE A 206 18.96 -18.66 -9.77
CA ILE A 206 18.67 -19.43 -10.97
C ILE A 206 19.23 -20.84 -10.81
N ARG A 207 18.38 -21.85 -10.95
CA ARG A 207 18.80 -23.26 -10.82
C ARG A 207 19.83 -23.61 -11.88
N GLY A 208 20.94 -24.22 -11.46
CA GLY A 208 22.05 -24.58 -12.32
C GLY A 208 23.04 -23.44 -12.62
N VAL A 209 22.71 -22.19 -12.25
CA VAL A 209 23.61 -21.03 -12.39
C VAL A 209 24.06 -20.51 -11.02
N GLY A 210 23.14 -20.40 -10.05
CA GLY A 210 23.38 -19.84 -8.72
C GLY A 210 22.73 -18.47 -8.53
N LEU A 211 23.20 -17.73 -7.52
CA LEU A 211 22.70 -16.40 -7.19
C LEU A 211 23.31 -15.34 -8.13
N ILE A 212 22.47 -14.53 -8.76
CA ILE A 212 22.87 -13.46 -9.67
C ILE A 212 22.34 -12.10 -9.18
N ASP A 213 23.08 -11.02 -9.44
CA ASP A 213 22.59 -9.65 -9.25
C ASP A 213 22.08 -9.09 -10.59
N VAL A 214 20.75 -9.02 -10.72
CA VAL A 214 20.06 -8.57 -11.93
C VAL A 214 20.41 -7.11 -12.26
N ARG A 215 20.61 -6.26 -11.24
CA ARG A 215 20.97 -4.85 -11.46
C ARG A 215 22.38 -4.72 -12.05
N SER A 216 23.32 -5.53 -11.58
CA SER A 216 24.70 -5.49 -12.06
C SER A 216 24.83 -6.00 -13.49
N ILE A 217 24.01 -6.98 -13.89
CA ILE A 217 24.05 -7.58 -15.22
C ILE A 217 23.28 -6.73 -16.25
N PHE A 218 22.04 -6.31 -15.94
CA PHE A 218 21.14 -5.65 -16.91
C PHE A 218 21.00 -4.13 -16.70
N GLY A 219 21.66 -3.60 -15.67
CA GLY A 219 21.69 -2.17 -15.34
C GLY A 219 20.50 -1.70 -14.52
N ILE A 220 20.53 -0.42 -14.12
CA ILE A 220 19.51 0.19 -13.25
C ILE A 220 18.09 0.15 -13.86
N ARG A 221 17.97 0.10 -15.19
CA ARG A 221 16.69 0.06 -15.90
C ARG A 221 15.91 -1.25 -15.69
N ALA A 222 16.62 -2.32 -15.35
CA ALA A 222 16.09 -3.67 -15.21
C ALA A 222 15.46 -3.96 -13.84
N VAL A 223 15.55 -3.01 -12.90
CA VAL A 223 15.04 -3.19 -11.54
C VAL A 223 14.12 -2.05 -11.13
N ARG A 224 13.21 -2.35 -10.21
CA ARG A 224 12.27 -1.38 -9.62
C ARG A 224 12.17 -1.64 -8.12
N GLN A 225 12.18 -0.59 -7.30
CA GLN A 225 12.15 -0.74 -5.84
C GLN A 225 10.79 -1.21 -5.32
N GLN A 226 9.72 -0.73 -5.95
CA GLN A 226 8.35 -1.08 -5.60
C GLN A 226 7.43 -0.99 -6.83
N LYS A 227 6.35 -1.77 -6.82
CA LYS A 227 5.34 -1.75 -7.87
C LYS A 227 3.96 -2.09 -7.30
N ARG A 228 2.90 -1.49 -7.86
CA ARG A 228 1.52 -1.90 -7.54
C ARG A 228 1.30 -3.32 -8.03
N ILE A 229 0.64 -4.17 -7.26
CA ILE A 229 0.21 -5.48 -7.74
C ILE A 229 -1.14 -5.28 -8.43
N GLU A 230 -1.19 -5.55 -9.72
CA GLU A 230 -2.35 -5.27 -10.58
C GLU A 230 -2.98 -6.56 -11.11
N VAL A 231 -2.17 -7.61 -11.32
CA VAL A 231 -2.64 -8.94 -11.73
C VAL A 231 -1.81 -10.02 -11.02
N VAL A 232 -2.48 -11.06 -10.52
CA VAL A 232 -1.84 -12.28 -10.03
C VAL A 232 -1.83 -13.32 -11.13
N VAL A 233 -0.64 -13.81 -11.50
CA VAL A 233 -0.46 -14.84 -12.53
C VAL A 233 -0.07 -16.14 -11.83
N VAL A 234 -1.00 -17.09 -11.79
CA VAL A 234 -0.79 -18.40 -11.16
C VAL A 234 -0.23 -19.37 -12.20
N LEU A 235 1.03 -19.76 -12.06
CA LEU A 235 1.66 -20.78 -12.88
C LEU A 235 1.30 -22.16 -12.35
N GLN A 236 0.74 -23.01 -13.22
CA GLN A 236 0.34 -24.37 -12.86
C GLN A 236 0.94 -25.39 -13.82
N ALA A 237 1.44 -26.50 -13.28
CA ALA A 237 1.93 -27.61 -14.09
C ALA A 237 0.75 -28.22 -14.88
N TRP A 238 0.93 -28.41 -16.18
CA TRP A 238 -0.10 -29.03 -17.00
C TRP A 238 -0.29 -30.50 -16.61
N HIS A 239 -1.55 -30.94 -16.54
CA HIS A 239 -1.92 -32.34 -16.41
C HIS A 239 -3.13 -32.65 -17.28
N GLU A 240 -3.25 -33.91 -17.69
CA GLU A 240 -4.41 -34.40 -18.43
C GLU A 240 -5.70 -34.16 -17.63
N GLY A 241 -6.76 -33.73 -18.32
CA GLY A 241 -8.04 -33.36 -17.70
C GLY A 241 -8.16 -31.91 -17.21
N MET A 242 -7.10 -31.10 -17.28
CA MET A 242 -7.21 -29.68 -16.93
C MET A 242 -8.06 -28.92 -17.96
N VAL A 243 -9.20 -28.37 -17.53
CA VAL A 243 -10.02 -27.49 -18.35
C VAL A 243 -9.43 -26.08 -18.29
N ALA A 244 -8.64 -25.73 -19.30
CA ALA A 244 -8.20 -24.34 -19.46
C ALA A 244 -9.42 -23.48 -19.85
N GLU A 245 -9.60 -22.36 -19.15
CA GLU A 245 -10.61 -21.37 -19.47
C GLU A 245 -10.34 -20.76 -20.87
N ARG A 246 -11.34 -20.81 -21.77
CA ARG A 246 -11.14 -20.50 -23.20
C ARG A 246 -11.72 -19.17 -23.64
N THR A 247 -12.62 -18.60 -22.84
CA THR A 247 -13.43 -17.45 -23.25
C THR A 247 -12.91 -16.12 -22.68
N GLY A 248 -12.22 -16.15 -21.54
CA GLY A 248 -11.75 -14.94 -20.84
C GLY A 248 -12.88 -14.02 -20.35
N LEU A 249 -14.12 -14.53 -20.34
CA LEU A 249 -15.35 -13.81 -19.98
C LEU A 249 -15.55 -13.75 -18.47
N ASP A 250 -15.20 -14.81 -17.75
CA ASP A 250 -15.20 -14.81 -16.29
C ASP A 250 -13.78 -14.50 -15.80
N MET A 251 -13.66 -13.42 -15.05
CA MET A 251 -12.39 -13.00 -14.45
C MET A 251 -12.33 -13.53 -13.03
N ALA A 252 -11.50 -14.54 -12.81
CA ALA A 252 -11.16 -14.95 -11.45
C ALA A 252 -10.49 -13.77 -10.72
N THR A 253 -10.78 -13.65 -9.43
CA THR A 253 -10.13 -12.69 -8.54
C THR A 253 -9.60 -13.40 -7.31
N THR A 254 -8.54 -12.85 -6.72
CA THR A 254 -7.96 -13.31 -5.47
C THR A 254 -7.85 -12.15 -4.50
N GLU A 255 -7.93 -12.43 -3.20
CA GLU A 255 -7.93 -11.40 -2.16
C GLU A 255 -6.58 -11.38 -1.44
N ILE A 256 -5.96 -10.20 -1.38
CA ILE A 256 -4.72 -9.97 -0.63
C ILE A 256 -4.94 -8.74 0.26
N LEU A 257 -4.79 -8.90 1.58
CA LEU A 257 -4.99 -7.83 2.57
C LEU A 257 -6.37 -7.12 2.47
N GLY A 258 -7.43 -7.83 2.09
CA GLY A 258 -8.76 -7.23 1.90
C GLY A 258 -8.99 -6.62 0.52
N VAL A 259 -8.02 -6.67 -0.39
CA VAL A 259 -8.12 -6.10 -1.73
C VAL A 259 -8.27 -7.21 -2.76
N SER A 260 -9.33 -7.13 -3.57
CA SER A 260 -9.57 -8.06 -4.69
C SER A 260 -8.73 -7.68 -5.90
N ILE A 261 -7.94 -8.63 -6.39
CA ILE A 261 -7.02 -8.47 -7.53
C ILE A 261 -7.38 -9.50 -8.60
N PRO A 262 -7.41 -9.12 -9.90
CA PRO A 262 -7.56 -10.07 -11.00
C PRO A 262 -6.52 -11.19 -10.95
N GLN A 263 -6.97 -12.42 -11.11
CA GLN A 263 -6.14 -13.62 -11.13
C GLN A 263 -6.27 -14.33 -12.47
N ILE A 264 -5.14 -14.70 -13.06
CA ILE A 264 -5.07 -15.47 -14.30
C ILE A 264 -4.22 -16.72 -14.05
N THR A 265 -4.79 -17.90 -14.30
CA THR A 265 -4.06 -19.16 -14.22
C THR A 265 -3.49 -19.54 -15.57
N VAL A 266 -2.17 -19.72 -15.64
CA VAL A 266 -1.44 -20.08 -16.86
C VAL A 266 -0.91 -21.51 -16.74
N PRO A 267 -1.46 -22.48 -17.50
CA PRO A 267 -0.96 -23.84 -17.53
C PRO A 267 0.32 -23.94 -18.36
N LEU A 268 1.37 -24.50 -17.77
CA LEU A 268 2.69 -24.70 -18.38
C LEU A 268 2.71 -26.01 -19.17
N ASN A 269 2.49 -25.89 -20.47
CA ASN A 269 2.68 -26.97 -21.43
C ASN A 269 4.05 -26.83 -22.08
N PRO A 270 4.75 -27.92 -22.40
CA PRO A 270 5.97 -27.87 -23.19
C PRO A 270 5.77 -27.05 -24.48
N GLY A 271 6.65 -26.10 -24.75
CA GLY A 271 6.61 -25.23 -25.94
C GLY A 271 5.84 -23.92 -25.80
N LYS A 272 5.14 -23.66 -24.69
CA LYS A 272 4.57 -22.34 -24.42
C LYS A 272 5.66 -21.36 -23.97
N ASN A 273 5.71 -20.20 -24.63
CA ASN A 273 6.55 -19.10 -24.18
C ASN A 273 5.80 -18.30 -23.09
N LEU A 274 6.14 -18.53 -21.83
CA LEU A 274 5.49 -17.89 -20.69
C LEU A 274 5.68 -16.37 -20.71
N THR A 275 6.84 -15.91 -21.15
CA THR A 275 7.22 -14.49 -21.25
C THR A 275 6.28 -13.74 -22.21
N VAL A 276 5.95 -14.32 -23.37
CA VAL A 276 4.97 -13.75 -24.30
C VAL A 276 3.57 -13.73 -23.69
N ILE A 277 3.18 -14.79 -22.97
CA ILE A 277 1.86 -14.84 -22.30
C ILE A 277 1.76 -13.74 -21.23
N ALA A 278 2.82 -13.52 -20.44
CA ALA A 278 2.88 -12.46 -19.45
C ALA A 278 2.73 -11.06 -20.08
N GLU A 279 3.39 -10.81 -21.21
CA GLU A 279 3.23 -9.58 -21.98
C GLU A 279 1.79 -9.37 -22.47
N VAL A 280 1.16 -10.43 -22.99
CA VAL A 280 -0.25 -10.40 -23.42
C VAL A 280 -1.19 -10.13 -22.24
N ILE A 281 -0.93 -10.72 -21.07
CA ILE A 281 -1.68 -10.45 -19.84
C ILE A 281 -1.60 -8.96 -19.47
N ALA A 282 -0.40 -8.38 -19.48
CA ALA A 282 -0.21 -6.97 -19.19
C ALA A 282 -0.93 -6.07 -20.21
N MET A 283 -0.80 -6.35 -21.51
CA MET A 283 -1.49 -5.60 -22.56
C MET A 283 -3.01 -5.70 -22.42
N ASN A 284 -3.55 -6.90 -22.17
CA ASN A 284 -4.99 -7.09 -21.97
C ASN A 284 -5.51 -6.36 -20.72
N HIS A 285 -4.72 -6.31 -19.65
CA HIS A 285 -5.04 -5.50 -18.47
C HIS A 285 -5.09 -4.00 -18.82
N LEU A 286 -4.14 -3.49 -19.60
CA LEU A 286 -4.14 -2.09 -20.07
C LEU A 286 -5.34 -1.78 -20.98
N MET A 287 -5.72 -2.69 -21.88
CA MET A 287 -6.91 -2.53 -22.73
C MET A 287 -8.18 -2.43 -21.90
N ARG A 288 -8.36 -3.33 -20.93
CA ARG A 288 -9.51 -3.29 -20.01
C ARG A 288 -9.54 -2.02 -19.19
N TYR A 289 -8.38 -1.54 -18.74
CA TYR A 289 -8.26 -0.26 -18.05
C TYR A 289 -8.64 0.93 -18.95
N ALA A 290 -8.35 0.84 -20.25
CA ALA A 290 -8.78 1.82 -21.25
C ALA A 290 -10.26 1.72 -21.65
N GLY A 291 -11.00 0.73 -21.11
CA GLY A 291 -12.41 0.49 -21.40
C GLY A 291 -12.67 -0.46 -22.57
N GLU A 292 -11.65 -1.13 -23.09
CA GLU A 292 -11.76 -2.12 -24.17
C GLU A 292 -11.67 -3.54 -23.59
N ASP A 293 -12.74 -4.34 -23.70
CA ASP A 293 -12.70 -5.77 -23.40
C ASP A 293 -12.81 -6.60 -24.69
N PRO A 294 -11.69 -7.19 -25.19
CA PRO A 294 -11.70 -7.98 -26.42
C PRO A 294 -12.62 -9.20 -26.37
N ALA A 295 -12.76 -9.85 -25.21
CA ALA A 295 -13.61 -11.02 -25.04
C ALA A 295 -15.08 -10.63 -25.13
N GLN A 296 -15.47 -9.52 -24.49
CA GLN A 296 -16.81 -8.96 -24.60
C GLN A 296 -17.11 -8.51 -26.03
N ALA A 297 -16.20 -7.77 -26.66
CA ALA A 297 -16.35 -7.30 -28.04
C ALA A 297 -16.51 -8.47 -29.03
N PHE A 298 -15.77 -9.56 -28.83
CA PHE A 298 -15.91 -10.77 -29.64
C PHE A 298 -17.24 -11.49 -29.37
N ASN A 299 -17.67 -11.58 -28.11
CA ASN A 299 -18.96 -12.17 -27.73
C ASN A 299 -20.14 -11.38 -28.32
N GLU A 300 -20.08 -10.05 -28.31
CA GLU A 300 -21.08 -9.19 -28.95
C GLU A 300 -21.12 -9.40 -30.47
N ARG A 301 -19.96 -9.52 -31.13
CA ARG A 301 -19.90 -9.85 -32.57
C ARG A 301 -20.49 -11.22 -32.88
N LEU A 302 -20.20 -12.24 -32.07
CA LEU A 302 -20.76 -13.59 -32.21
C LEU A 302 -22.28 -13.58 -32.04
N LYS A 303 -22.78 -12.90 -31.00
CA LYS A 303 -24.23 -12.73 -30.80
C LYS A 303 -24.89 -12.05 -32.00
N GLY A 304 -24.26 -11.00 -32.54
CA GLY A 304 -24.74 -10.34 -33.75
C GLY A 304 -24.86 -11.27 -34.97
N HIS A 305 -23.85 -12.13 -35.19
CA HIS A 305 -23.86 -13.09 -36.30
C HIS A 305 -24.88 -14.24 -36.11
N LEU A 306 -25.15 -14.63 -34.87
CA LEU A 306 -26.15 -15.65 -34.56
C LEU A 306 -27.58 -15.10 -34.77
N VAL A 307 -27.84 -13.85 -34.37
CA VAL A 307 -29.11 -13.18 -34.62
C VAL A 307 -29.34 -13.01 -36.13
N SER A 308 -28.35 -12.54 -36.87
CA SER A 308 -28.48 -12.35 -38.33
C SER A 308 -28.73 -13.65 -39.08
N LYS A 309 -28.10 -14.77 -38.66
CA LYS A 309 -28.39 -16.09 -39.24
C LYS A 309 -29.79 -16.59 -38.91
N ALA A 310 -30.27 -16.35 -37.70
CA ALA A 310 -31.62 -16.74 -37.30
C ALA A 310 -32.70 -15.94 -38.07
N GLU A 311 -32.46 -14.67 -38.37
CA GLU A 311 -33.36 -13.84 -39.19
C GLU A 311 -33.35 -14.29 -40.66
N VAL A 312 -32.18 -14.56 -41.25
CA VAL A 312 -32.08 -15.08 -42.63
C VAL A 312 -32.75 -16.45 -42.76
N GLN A 313 -32.59 -17.31 -41.76
CA GLN A 313 -33.22 -18.63 -41.76
C GLN A 313 -34.74 -18.57 -41.57
N ARG A 314 -35.25 -17.56 -40.86
CA ARG A 314 -36.70 -17.31 -40.73
C ARG A 314 -37.29 -16.73 -42.01
N TYR A 315 -36.59 -15.80 -42.66
CA TYR A 315 -36.97 -15.25 -43.97
C TYR A 315 -37.02 -16.33 -45.07
N LEU A 316 -36.08 -17.27 -45.08
CA LEU A 316 -36.07 -18.38 -46.05
C LEU A 316 -37.15 -19.43 -45.80
N LEU A 317 -37.69 -19.53 -44.58
CA LEU A 317 -38.82 -20.44 -44.27
C LEU A 317 -40.17 -19.83 -44.64
N ASP A 318 -40.29 -18.50 -44.58
CA ASP A 318 -41.49 -17.76 -44.98
C ASP A 318 -41.66 -17.70 -46.53
N ASP A 319 -40.59 -17.98 -47.30
CA ASP A 319 -40.61 -18.06 -48.77
C ASP A 319 -41.06 -19.45 -49.30
N ASP A 320 -41.15 -20.47 -48.43
CA ASP A 320 -41.53 -21.86 -48.77
C ASP A 320 -43.02 -22.19 -48.40
N GLU A 321 -43.81 -21.21 -47.91
CA GLU A 321 -45.28 -21.28 -47.73
C GLU A 321 -46.07 -20.63 -48.89
#